data_AF-A0A7C4N3Q3-F1
#
_entry.id   AF-A0A7C4N3Q3-F1
#
_cell.length_a   1.000
_cell.length_b   1.000
_cell.length_c   1.000
_cell.angle_alpha   90.00
_cell.angle_beta   90.00
_cell.angle_gamma   90.00
#
_symmetry.space_group_name_H-M   'P 1'
#
loop_
_entity.id
_entity.type
_entity.pdbx_description
1 polymer ?
#
loop_
_entity_poly.entity_id
_entity_poly.type
_entity_poly.pdbx_seq_one_letter_code
_entity_poly.pdbx_strand_id
1 'polypeptide(L)'
;MSFKENLKAKIKLDRLFQSLLSTTREPPGKRWLDKELTKELLAMTDFEHKKARGLHLYIRPLEGEIMEVAVLDNELPIYHTTVDDVTLRKSPYWQQMFSIRNVRKIMNDHDVIASKGKESLKRLYDSALALLDLSYTRDDLALLLEDARRGMEQRSISQIQESLSFFFDLLHFQPVSLDVLGPSVQSFAGPKLNGGPVPSFEHLVLLDEEKLWLGLKRGAFSPQEDSDLAWVMQCARGEKKADLQGTEVFEFLAELVPVKAQLR
;
A
#
# COMPACT_ATOMS: atom_id res chain seq x y z
N MET A 1 -15.05 9.61 6.03
CA MET A 1 -14.35 8.46 6.61
C MET A 1 -13.61 8.94 7.84
N SER A 2 -13.61 8.18 8.93
CA SER A 2 -12.76 8.45 10.09
C SER A 2 -11.28 8.25 9.74
N PHE A 3 -10.36 8.78 10.56
CA PHE A 3 -8.92 8.55 10.37
C PHE A 3 -8.59 7.05 10.27
N LYS A 4 -9.16 6.22 11.15
CA LYS A 4 -9.00 4.76 11.14
C LYS A 4 -9.42 4.15 9.80
N GLU A 5 -10.55 4.58 9.23
CA GLU A 5 -11.03 4.11 7.94
C GLU A 5 -10.10 4.53 6.79
N ASN A 6 -9.62 5.78 6.79
CA ASN A 6 -8.66 6.26 5.79
C ASN A 6 -7.32 5.51 5.90
N LEU A 7 -6.81 5.28 7.11
CA LEU A 7 -5.58 4.53 7.33
C LEU A 7 -5.72 3.07 6.89
N LYS A 8 -6.87 2.44 7.17
CA LYS A 8 -7.18 1.10 6.67
C LYS A 8 -7.24 1.07 5.14
N ALA A 9 -7.84 2.08 4.51
CA ALA A 9 -7.86 2.21 3.06
C ALA A 9 -6.45 2.38 2.48
N LYS A 10 -5.58 3.19 3.12
CA LYS A 10 -4.18 3.35 2.73
C LYS A 10 -3.41 2.03 2.79
N ILE A 11 -3.48 1.30 3.89
CA ILE A 11 -2.79 0.00 4.04
C ILE A 11 -3.26 -0.98 2.97
N LYS A 12 -4.57 -1.01 2.66
CA LYS A 12 -5.11 -1.81 1.56
C LYS A 12 -4.53 -1.38 0.21
N LEU A 13 -4.51 -0.07 -0.05
CA LEU A 13 -3.99 0.53 -1.28
C LEU A 13 -2.50 0.18 -1.50
N ASP A 14 -1.69 0.28 -0.45
CA ASP A 14 -0.25 -0.05 -0.49
C ASP A 14 -0.03 -1.53 -0.83
N ARG A 15 -0.76 -2.43 -0.16
CA ARG A 15 -0.70 -3.88 -0.43
C ARG A 15 -1.14 -4.21 -1.86
N LEU A 16 -2.21 -3.57 -2.32
CA LEU A 16 -2.73 -3.75 -3.68
C LEU A 16 -1.70 -3.30 -4.73
N PHE A 17 -1.09 -2.14 -4.51
CA PHE A 17 -0.07 -1.61 -5.41
C PHE A 17 1.17 -2.52 -5.47
N GLN A 18 1.66 -3.01 -4.34
CA GLN A 18 2.79 -3.97 -4.31
C GLN A 18 2.43 -5.30 -5.00
N SER A 19 1.19 -5.78 -4.82
CA SER A 19 0.69 -6.97 -5.51
C SER A 19 0.64 -6.76 -7.03
N LEU A 20 0.21 -5.58 -7.49
CA LEU A 20 0.23 -5.21 -8.90
C LEU A 20 1.64 -5.14 -9.47
N LEU A 21 2.59 -4.55 -8.73
CA LEU A 21 3.99 -4.46 -9.17
C LEU A 21 4.65 -5.84 -9.27
N SER A 22 4.33 -6.77 -8.37
CA SER A 22 4.90 -8.13 -8.37
C SER A 22 4.26 -9.07 -9.39
N THR A 23 2.96 -8.91 -9.66
CA THR A 23 2.22 -9.72 -10.64
C THR A 23 2.38 -9.22 -12.07
N THR A 24 2.69 -7.93 -12.27
CA THR A 24 2.94 -7.36 -13.59
C THR A 24 4.20 -7.96 -14.20
N ARG A 25 4.04 -8.73 -15.27
CA ARG A 25 5.17 -9.34 -16.00
C ARG A 25 5.57 -8.45 -17.16
N GLU A 26 6.88 -8.24 -17.31
CA GLU A 26 7.48 -7.53 -18.44
C GLU A 26 8.46 -8.44 -19.22
N PRO A 27 8.02 -9.59 -19.80
CA PRO A 27 8.84 -10.27 -20.80
C PRO A 27 9.08 -9.34 -22.01
N PRO A 28 10.21 -9.50 -22.72
CA PRO A 28 10.48 -8.70 -23.91
C PRO A 28 9.32 -8.83 -24.92
N GLY A 29 8.67 -7.70 -25.21
CA GLY A 29 7.60 -7.59 -26.21
C GLY A 29 6.17 -7.83 -25.71
N LYS A 30 5.93 -8.20 -24.44
CA LYS A 30 4.57 -8.29 -23.87
C LYS A 30 4.54 -7.80 -22.43
N ARG A 31 3.70 -6.79 -22.16
CA ARG A 31 3.33 -6.42 -20.78
C ARG A 31 2.04 -7.16 -20.43
N TRP A 32 2.00 -7.79 -19.27
CA TRP A 32 0.79 -8.45 -18.77
C TRP A 32 0.37 -7.82 -17.45
N LEU A 33 -0.81 -7.21 -17.46
CA LEU A 33 -1.46 -6.56 -16.33
C LEU A 33 -2.45 -7.53 -15.67
N ASP A 34 -2.45 -7.57 -14.33
CA ASP A 34 -3.54 -8.17 -13.58
C ASP A 34 -4.77 -7.23 -13.60
N LYS A 35 -5.76 -7.60 -14.42
CA LYS A 35 -6.94 -6.76 -14.65
C LYS A 35 -7.89 -6.74 -13.46
N GLU A 36 -7.94 -7.79 -12.64
CA GLU A 36 -8.84 -7.81 -11.48
C GLU A 36 -8.28 -6.93 -10.37
N LEU A 37 -6.98 -7.06 -10.05
CA LEU A 37 -6.32 -6.17 -9.10
C LEU A 37 -6.33 -4.70 -9.57
N THR A 38 -6.21 -4.46 -10.88
CA THR A 38 -6.28 -3.10 -11.42
C THR A 38 -7.68 -2.50 -11.28
N LYS A 39 -8.75 -3.30 -11.43
CA LYS A 39 -10.12 -2.82 -11.16
C LYS A 39 -10.30 -2.45 -9.70
N GLU A 40 -9.73 -3.21 -8.77
CA GLU A 40 -9.75 -2.86 -7.35
C GLU A 40 -9.05 -1.52 -7.09
N LEU A 41 -7.92 -1.26 -7.77
CA LEU A 41 -7.19 0.00 -7.62
C LEU A 41 -8.04 1.16 -8.15
N LEU A 42 -8.64 0.99 -9.34
CA LEU A 42 -9.51 1.98 -9.96
C LEU A 42 -10.76 2.26 -9.12
N ALA A 43 -11.30 1.26 -8.43
CA ALA A 43 -12.43 1.45 -7.52
C ALA A 43 -12.10 2.32 -6.29
N MET A 44 -10.82 2.53 -6.00
CA MET A 44 -10.34 3.44 -4.94
C MET A 44 -9.98 4.84 -5.48
N THR A 45 -10.21 5.09 -6.77
CA THR A 45 -9.99 6.40 -7.40
C THR A 45 -11.33 7.09 -7.70
N ASP A 46 -11.25 8.33 -8.17
CA ASP A 46 -12.38 9.13 -8.66
C ASP A 46 -12.69 8.91 -10.15
N PHE A 47 -12.08 7.91 -10.79
CA PHE A 47 -12.37 7.56 -12.18
C PHE A 47 -13.74 6.89 -12.31
N GLU A 48 -14.53 7.36 -13.27
CA GLU A 48 -15.81 6.75 -13.61
C GLU A 48 -15.64 5.65 -14.66
N HIS A 49 -16.26 4.50 -14.43
CA HIS A 49 -16.25 3.40 -15.40
C HIS A 49 -17.19 3.69 -16.57
N LYS A 50 -16.66 3.57 -17.80
CA LYS A 50 -17.42 3.71 -19.04
C LYS A 50 -17.07 2.59 -20.01
N LYS A 51 -18.10 1.89 -20.50
CA LYS A 51 -17.94 0.91 -21.57
C LYS A 51 -18.18 1.56 -22.93
N ALA A 52 -17.20 1.48 -23.83
CA ALA A 52 -17.32 2.04 -25.18
C ALA A 52 -16.63 1.14 -26.21
N ARG A 53 -17.36 0.75 -27.27
CA ARG A 53 -16.86 -0.13 -28.35
C ARG A 53 -16.13 -1.39 -27.84
N GLY A 54 -16.67 -2.02 -26.79
CA GLY A 54 -16.07 -3.21 -26.17
C GLY A 54 -14.87 -2.94 -25.27
N LEU A 55 -14.39 -1.69 -25.19
CA LEU A 55 -13.33 -1.27 -24.26
C LEU A 55 -13.91 -0.97 -22.89
N HIS A 56 -13.15 -1.31 -21.85
CA HIS A 56 -13.37 -0.87 -20.48
C HIS A 56 -12.51 0.37 -20.25
N LEU A 57 -13.17 1.53 -20.23
CA LEU A 57 -12.53 2.83 -20.01
C LEU A 57 -12.85 3.30 -18.60
N TYR A 58 -11.90 4.00 -18.02
CA TYR A 58 -12.04 4.69 -16.75
C TYR A 58 -11.70 6.14 -17.05
N ILE A 59 -12.64 7.05 -16.76
CA ILE A 59 -12.53 8.44 -17.20
C ILE A 59 -12.61 9.41 -16.02
N ARG A 60 -11.86 10.51 -16.13
CA ARG A 60 -11.91 11.63 -15.20
C ARG A 60 -11.81 12.95 -15.98
N PRO A 61 -12.64 13.96 -15.70
CA PRO A 61 -12.52 15.26 -16.35
C PRO A 61 -11.19 15.95 -16.08
N LEU A 62 -10.61 16.60 -17.10
CA LEU A 62 -9.47 17.51 -16.96
C LEU A 62 -9.90 18.95 -17.25
N GLU A 63 -9.80 19.39 -18.50
CA GLU A 63 -10.15 20.75 -18.94
C GLU A 63 -10.97 20.72 -20.23
N GLY A 64 -12.10 21.42 -20.25
CA GLY A 64 -13.03 21.43 -21.38
C GLY A 64 -13.55 20.03 -21.71
N GLU A 65 -13.37 19.59 -22.96
CA GLU A 65 -13.74 18.24 -23.42
C GLU A 65 -12.63 17.19 -23.20
N ILE A 66 -11.45 17.62 -22.74
CA ILE A 66 -10.32 16.72 -22.51
C ILE A 66 -10.54 15.96 -21.21
N MET A 67 -10.43 14.65 -21.32
CA MET A 67 -10.57 13.72 -20.20
C MET A 67 -9.23 13.01 -20.00
N GLU A 68 -8.97 12.61 -18.76
CA GLU A 68 -8.01 11.56 -18.47
C GLU A 68 -8.70 10.21 -18.65
N VAL A 69 -8.23 9.40 -19.59
CA VAL A 69 -8.86 8.15 -19.99
C VAL A 69 -7.88 7.00 -19.79
N ALA A 70 -8.08 6.22 -18.74
CA ALA A 70 -7.37 4.96 -18.52
C ALA A 70 -8.10 3.82 -19.25
N VAL A 71 -7.37 3.08 -20.08
CA VAL A 71 -7.91 1.91 -20.78
C VAL A 71 -7.48 0.64 -20.05
N LEU A 72 -8.45 -0.15 -19.59
CA LEU A 72 -8.18 -1.44 -18.94
C LEU A 72 -7.85 -2.52 -19.98
N ASP A 73 -6.68 -2.39 -20.58
CA ASP A 73 -6.05 -3.39 -21.45
C ASP A 73 -4.75 -3.92 -20.80
N ASN A 74 -3.92 -4.66 -21.54
CA ASN A 74 -2.70 -5.25 -20.98
C ASN A 74 -1.56 -4.22 -20.77
N GLU A 75 -1.62 -3.07 -21.42
CA GLU A 75 -0.62 -2.00 -21.32
C GLU A 75 -1.04 -0.90 -20.35
N LEU A 76 -2.32 -0.85 -19.96
CA LEU A 76 -2.91 0.19 -19.12
C LEU A 76 -2.52 1.62 -19.56
N PRO A 77 -2.74 2.01 -20.83
CA PRO A 77 -2.44 3.35 -21.27
C PRO A 77 -3.42 4.34 -20.63
N ILE A 78 -2.89 5.49 -20.20
CA ILE A 78 -3.68 6.65 -19.78
C ILE A 78 -3.49 7.73 -20.83
N TYR A 79 -4.60 8.24 -21.38
CA TYR A 79 -4.62 9.29 -22.39
C TYR A 79 -5.19 10.59 -21.84
N HIS A 80 -4.75 11.73 -22.37
CA HIS A 80 -5.34 13.05 -22.16
C HIS A 80 -6.01 13.51 -23.46
N THR A 81 -7.23 13.03 -23.69
CA THR A 81 -7.98 13.28 -24.93
C THR A 81 -9.46 12.93 -24.71
N THR A 82 -10.26 12.95 -25.77
CA THR A 82 -11.68 12.56 -25.71
C THR A 82 -11.85 11.04 -25.77
N VAL A 83 -12.97 10.54 -25.23
CA VAL A 83 -13.34 9.13 -25.35
C VAL A 83 -13.44 8.68 -26.82
N ASP A 84 -13.90 9.56 -27.70
CA ASP A 84 -14.00 9.26 -29.13
C ASP A 84 -12.62 9.10 -29.79
N ASP A 85 -11.64 9.91 -29.42
CA ASP A 85 -10.27 9.78 -29.93
C ASP A 85 -9.61 8.49 -29.40
N VAL A 86 -9.83 8.12 -28.13
CA VAL A 86 -9.35 6.83 -27.59
C VAL A 86 -10.00 5.65 -28.30
N THR A 87 -11.32 5.67 -28.51
CA THR A 87 -12.02 4.57 -29.20
C THR A 87 -11.61 4.48 -30.67
N LEU A 88 -11.34 5.60 -31.34
CA LEU A 88 -10.76 5.60 -32.69
C LEU A 88 -9.40 4.90 -32.71
N ARG A 89 -8.52 5.17 -31.74
CA ARG A 89 -7.16 4.60 -31.69
C ARG A 89 -7.15 3.12 -31.32
N LYS A 90 -7.98 2.70 -30.36
CA LYS A 90 -7.98 1.32 -29.82
C LYS A 90 -8.95 0.37 -30.49
N SER A 91 -10.06 0.87 -31.02
CA SER A 91 -11.11 0.07 -31.66
C SER A 91 -11.76 0.85 -32.81
N PRO A 92 -10.99 1.16 -33.88
CA PRO A 92 -11.52 1.86 -35.05
C PRO A 92 -12.55 1.01 -35.77
N TYR A 93 -13.63 1.64 -36.25
CA TYR A 93 -14.48 1.01 -37.25
C TYR A 93 -13.75 0.93 -38.59
N TRP A 94 -14.05 -0.11 -39.38
CA TRP A 94 -13.47 -0.30 -40.71
C TRP A 94 -13.58 0.95 -41.60
N GLN A 95 -14.73 1.64 -41.57
CA GLN A 95 -14.94 2.89 -42.32
C GLN A 95 -13.96 4.01 -41.91
N GLN A 96 -13.60 4.07 -40.62
CA GLN A 96 -12.68 5.08 -40.10
C GLN A 96 -11.23 4.84 -40.55
N MET A 97 -10.90 3.61 -40.96
CA MET A 97 -9.57 3.23 -41.44
C MET A 97 -9.28 3.68 -42.88
N PHE A 98 -10.28 4.13 -43.65
CA PHE A 98 -10.06 4.64 -45.01
C PHE A 98 -9.52 6.08 -45.04
N SER A 99 -9.60 6.81 -43.92
CA SER A 99 -9.04 8.16 -43.82
C SER A 99 -7.56 8.10 -43.43
N ILE A 100 -6.67 8.56 -44.32
CA ILE A 100 -5.22 8.66 -44.07
C ILE A 100 -4.93 9.43 -42.77
N ARG A 101 -5.72 10.47 -42.48
CA ARG A 101 -5.60 11.25 -41.23
C ARG A 101 -5.89 10.39 -40.00
N ASN A 102 -6.92 9.55 -40.05
CA ASN A 102 -7.27 8.66 -38.94
C ASN A 102 -6.23 7.55 -38.77
N VAL A 103 -5.75 6.97 -39.88
CA VAL A 103 -4.67 5.97 -39.84
C VAL A 103 -3.44 6.54 -39.16
N ARG A 104 -3.04 7.78 -39.48
CA ARG A 104 -1.91 8.44 -38.82
C ARG A 104 -2.11 8.60 -37.31
N LYS A 105 -3.33 8.94 -36.85
CA LYS A 105 -3.67 9.01 -35.42
C LYS A 105 -3.64 7.64 -34.74
N ILE A 106 -4.14 6.59 -35.39
CA ILE A 106 -4.15 5.24 -34.85
C ILE A 106 -2.72 4.72 -34.70
N MET A 107 -1.84 5.05 -35.65
CA MET A 107 -0.44 4.59 -35.65
C MET A 107 0.46 5.34 -34.68
N ASN A 108 0.15 6.59 -34.33
CA ASN A 108 0.99 7.41 -33.45
C ASN A 108 0.13 8.02 -32.34
N ASP A 109 0.33 7.54 -31.12
CA ASP A 109 -0.40 7.96 -29.92
C ASP A 109 0.41 8.82 -28.95
N HIS A 110 1.65 9.17 -29.32
CA HIS A 110 2.56 9.91 -28.45
C HIS A 110 2.11 11.34 -28.17
N ASP A 111 1.21 11.87 -29.01
CA ASP A 111 0.60 13.19 -28.87
C ASP A 111 -0.42 13.27 -27.73
N VAL A 112 -1.04 12.14 -27.38
CA VAL A 112 -2.18 12.10 -26.44
C VAL A 112 -1.92 11.19 -25.23
N ILE A 113 -0.89 10.36 -25.26
CA ILE A 113 -0.65 9.41 -24.19
C ILE A 113 0.16 10.05 -23.05
N ALA A 114 -0.36 9.91 -21.83
CA ALA A 114 0.26 10.45 -20.63
C ALA A 114 1.18 9.43 -19.96
N SER A 115 0.76 8.15 -19.88
CA SER A 115 1.56 7.08 -19.26
C SER A 115 1.13 5.69 -19.74
N LYS A 116 2.00 4.69 -19.55
CA LYS A 116 1.74 3.27 -19.81
C LYS A 116 2.30 2.38 -18.69
N GLY A 117 1.67 1.24 -18.43
CA GLY A 117 2.18 0.18 -17.56
C GLY A 117 2.39 0.63 -16.12
N LYS A 118 3.60 0.39 -15.57
CA LYS A 118 3.96 0.74 -14.18
C LYS A 118 3.80 2.23 -13.87
N GLU A 119 4.04 3.11 -14.84
CA GLU A 119 3.82 4.55 -14.66
C GLU A 119 2.33 4.87 -14.49
N SER A 120 1.46 4.22 -15.27
CA SER A 120 0.01 4.35 -15.10
C SER A 120 -0.46 3.80 -13.76
N LEU A 121 0.08 2.65 -13.33
CA LEU A 121 -0.22 2.11 -12.00
C LEU A 121 0.17 3.08 -10.88
N LYS A 122 1.38 3.66 -10.96
CA LYS A 122 1.85 4.66 -10.00
C LYS A 122 0.93 5.88 -10.00
N ARG A 123 0.52 6.36 -11.17
CA ARG A 123 -0.38 7.52 -11.31
C ARG A 123 -1.77 7.26 -10.70
N LEU A 124 -2.31 6.05 -10.89
CA LEU A 124 -3.58 5.64 -10.27
C LEU A 124 -3.44 5.50 -8.75
N TYR A 125 -2.33 4.93 -8.27
CA TYR A 125 -2.01 4.86 -6.85
C TYR A 125 -1.91 6.25 -6.22
N ASP A 126 -1.14 7.16 -6.83
CA ASP A 126 -0.99 8.54 -6.36
C ASP A 126 -2.36 9.26 -6.33
N SER A 127 -3.21 9.01 -7.33
CA SER A 127 -4.57 9.56 -7.38
C SER A 127 -5.47 9.00 -6.27
N ALA A 128 -5.45 7.69 -6.02
CA ALA A 128 -6.22 7.05 -4.95
C ALA A 128 -5.74 7.53 -3.56
N LEU A 129 -4.42 7.66 -3.37
CA LEU A 129 -3.83 8.12 -2.12
C LEU A 129 -4.21 9.57 -1.81
N ALA A 130 -4.27 10.44 -2.82
CA ALA A 130 -4.65 11.84 -2.68
C ALA A 130 -6.11 12.04 -2.22
N LEU A 131 -6.98 11.04 -2.39
CA LEU A 131 -8.37 11.07 -1.92
C LEU A 131 -8.51 10.72 -0.43
N LEU A 132 -7.47 10.17 0.20
CA LEU A 132 -7.49 9.77 1.60
C LEU A 132 -7.11 10.95 2.50
N ASP A 133 -7.93 11.21 3.50
CA ASP A 133 -7.58 12.12 4.58
C ASP A 133 -6.81 11.37 5.66
N LEU A 134 -5.49 11.50 5.61
CA LEU A 134 -4.55 10.88 6.55
C LEU A 134 -4.10 11.86 7.65
N SER A 135 -4.77 13.01 7.77
CA SER A 135 -4.57 13.88 8.92
C SER A 135 -5.13 13.22 10.17
N TYR A 136 -4.46 13.41 11.31
CA TYR A 136 -4.88 12.84 12.58
C TYR A 136 -4.56 13.75 13.74
N THR A 137 -5.30 13.55 14.82
CA THR A 137 -5.16 14.20 16.11
C THR A 137 -4.71 13.21 17.18
N ARG A 138 -4.47 13.70 18.39
CA ARG A 138 -4.21 12.82 19.54
C ARG A 138 -5.43 11.95 19.90
N ASP A 139 -6.63 12.48 19.72
CA ASP A 139 -7.87 11.74 20.02
C ASP A 139 -8.04 10.57 19.05
N ASP A 140 -7.67 10.76 17.78
CA ASP A 140 -7.65 9.68 16.79
C ASP A 140 -6.68 8.54 17.18
N LEU A 141 -5.49 8.89 17.67
CA LEU A 141 -4.52 7.90 18.18
C LEU A 141 -5.03 7.20 19.44
N ALA A 142 -5.72 7.92 20.33
CA ALA A 142 -6.32 7.32 21.52
C ALA A 142 -7.40 6.29 21.17
N LEU A 143 -8.19 6.53 20.10
CA LEU A 143 -9.15 5.56 19.58
C LEU A 143 -8.46 4.29 19.04
N LEU A 144 -7.34 4.44 18.32
CA LEU A 144 -6.56 3.28 17.85
C LEU A 144 -5.99 2.47 19.02
N LEU A 145 -5.51 3.14 20.06
CA LEU A 145 -4.99 2.50 21.27
C LEU A 145 -6.09 1.75 22.03
N GLU A 146 -7.29 2.32 22.11
CA GLU A 146 -8.43 1.68 22.78
C GLU A 146 -8.88 0.42 22.03
N ASP A 147 -8.91 0.45 20.71
CA ASP A 147 -9.19 -0.75 19.91
C ASP A 147 -8.10 -1.82 20.08
N ALA A 148 -6.83 -1.42 20.20
CA ALA A 148 -5.74 -2.34 20.48
C ALA A 148 -5.87 -2.99 21.86
N ARG A 149 -6.21 -2.21 22.89
CA ARG A 149 -6.49 -2.68 24.25
C ARG A 149 -7.64 -3.70 24.24
N ARG A 150 -8.75 -3.37 23.58
CA ARG A 150 -9.88 -4.29 23.41
C ARG A 150 -9.48 -5.59 22.73
N GLY A 151 -8.67 -5.53 21.67
CA GLY A 151 -8.16 -6.71 20.98
C GLY A 151 -7.36 -7.64 21.89
N MET A 152 -6.50 -7.07 22.75
CA MET A 152 -5.74 -7.81 23.76
C MET A 152 -6.66 -8.45 24.82
N GLU A 153 -7.60 -7.68 25.38
CA GLU A 153 -8.56 -8.17 26.38
C GLU A 153 -9.43 -9.31 25.85
N GLN A 154 -9.91 -9.16 24.61
CA GLN A 154 -10.73 -10.17 23.93
C GLN A 154 -9.91 -11.34 23.38
N ARG A 155 -8.57 -11.30 23.47
CA ARG A 155 -7.69 -12.32 22.90
C ARG A 155 -7.96 -12.54 21.40
N SER A 156 -8.27 -11.47 20.69
CA SER A 156 -8.61 -11.50 19.26
C SER A 156 -7.38 -11.23 18.41
N ILE A 157 -6.79 -12.29 17.85
CA ILE A 157 -5.60 -12.16 17.00
C ILE A 157 -5.82 -11.22 15.82
N SER A 158 -7.01 -11.26 15.20
CA SER A 158 -7.35 -10.38 14.07
C SER A 158 -7.40 -8.91 14.47
N GLN A 159 -7.95 -8.58 15.65
CA GLN A 159 -7.96 -7.20 16.15
C GLN A 159 -6.56 -6.73 16.55
N ILE A 160 -5.74 -7.61 17.14
CA ILE A 160 -4.35 -7.32 17.50
C ILE A 160 -3.52 -7.03 16.25
N GLN A 161 -3.60 -7.89 15.24
CA GLN A 161 -2.93 -7.71 13.95
C GLN A 161 -3.41 -6.46 13.22
N GLU A 162 -4.71 -6.18 13.21
CA GLU A 162 -5.24 -4.95 12.61
C GLU A 162 -4.68 -3.72 13.33
N SER A 163 -4.69 -3.71 14.66
CA SER A 163 -4.16 -2.60 15.46
C SER A 163 -2.66 -2.40 15.24
N LEU A 164 -1.87 -3.48 15.23
CA LEU A 164 -0.45 -3.42 14.90
C LEU A 164 -0.22 -2.86 13.50
N SER A 165 -1.04 -3.26 12.51
CA SER A 165 -0.89 -2.77 11.14
C SER A 165 -1.04 -1.24 11.04
N PHE A 166 -1.89 -0.63 11.87
CA PHE A 166 -2.03 0.82 11.92
C PHE A 166 -0.77 1.50 12.48
N PHE A 167 -0.26 1.05 13.63
CA PHE A 167 0.95 1.63 14.21
C PHE A 167 2.18 1.38 13.33
N PHE A 168 2.28 0.20 12.72
CA PHE A 168 3.38 -0.12 11.81
C PHE A 168 3.37 0.74 10.55
N ASP A 169 2.19 1.05 10.00
CA ASP A 169 2.11 1.97 8.87
C ASP A 169 2.55 3.38 9.26
N LEU A 170 2.10 3.88 10.42
CA LEU A 170 2.44 5.22 10.92
C LEU A 170 3.91 5.38 11.30
N LEU A 171 4.53 4.32 11.82
CA LEU A 171 5.93 4.31 12.28
C LEU A 171 6.89 3.66 11.27
N HIS A 172 6.38 3.23 10.12
CA HIS A 172 7.14 2.55 9.07
C HIS A 172 7.85 1.26 9.52
N PHE A 173 7.24 0.51 10.44
CA PHE A 173 7.75 -0.80 10.83
C PHE A 173 7.67 -1.78 9.66
N GLN A 174 8.67 -2.63 9.56
CA GLN A 174 8.80 -3.60 8.49
C GLN A 174 8.92 -5.01 9.05
N PRO A 175 8.40 -6.04 8.34
CA PRO A 175 8.62 -7.42 8.72
C PRO A 175 10.11 -7.74 8.65
N VAL A 176 10.62 -8.43 9.66
CA VAL A 176 12.01 -8.91 9.71
C VAL A 176 11.99 -10.43 9.73
N SER A 177 12.67 -11.08 8.79
CA SER A 177 12.83 -12.53 8.78
C SER A 177 13.92 -12.94 9.78
N LEU A 178 13.54 -13.77 10.76
CA LEU A 178 14.45 -14.31 11.76
C LEU A 178 14.36 -15.84 11.73
N ASP A 179 15.40 -16.50 11.22
CA ASP A 179 15.44 -17.96 11.05
C ASP A 179 15.30 -18.74 12.37
N VAL A 180 15.56 -18.08 13.50
CA VAL A 180 15.49 -18.65 14.85
C VAL A 180 14.07 -18.76 15.40
N LEU A 181 13.09 -18.14 14.74
CA LEU A 181 11.70 -18.11 15.19
C LEU A 181 10.89 -19.29 14.65
N GLY A 182 9.94 -19.75 15.46
CA GLY A 182 8.94 -20.73 15.02
C GLY A 182 7.96 -20.11 14.01
N PRO A 183 7.24 -20.94 13.22
CA PRO A 183 6.34 -20.47 12.17
C PRO A 183 5.15 -19.63 12.67
N SER A 184 4.81 -19.73 13.96
CA SER A 184 3.73 -18.97 14.60
C SER A 184 4.15 -17.61 15.15
N VAL A 185 5.45 -17.27 15.09
CA VAL A 185 5.96 -15.99 15.59
C VAL A 185 6.29 -15.05 14.44
N GLN A 186 5.64 -13.90 14.41
CA GLN A 186 5.95 -12.82 13.48
C GLN A 186 6.85 -11.78 14.15
N SER A 187 7.82 -11.27 13.39
CA SER A 187 8.75 -10.23 13.84
C SER A 187 8.68 -9.00 12.95
N PHE A 188 8.65 -7.82 13.59
CA PHE A 188 8.61 -6.53 12.94
C PHE A 188 9.57 -5.57 13.64
N ALA A 189 10.19 -4.66 12.90
CA ALA A 189 11.04 -3.65 13.52
C ALA A 189 10.92 -2.29 12.81
N GLY A 190 11.09 -1.23 13.58
CA GLY A 190 11.15 0.14 13.09
C GLY A 190 12.48 0.45 12.41
N PRO A 191 12.51 1.44 11.51
CA PRO A 191 13.74 1.89 10.87
C PRO A 191 14.56 2.75 11.82
N LYS A 192 15.86 2.49 11.94
CA LYS A 192 16.74 3.38 12.71
C LYS A 192 17.06 4.64 11.91
N LEU A 193 16.72 5.82 12.46
CA LEU A 193 16.86 7.13 11.79
C LEU A 193 18.29 7.54 11.38
N ASN A 194 19.33 6.83 11.84
CA ASN A 194 20.74 7.11 11.53
C ASN A 194 21.53 5.83 11.15
N GLY A 195 20.87 4.87 10.50
CA GLY A 195 21.54 3.69 9.96
C GLY A 195 22.53 4.06 8.87
N GLY A 196 23.74 3.50 8.94
CA GLY A 196 24.68 3.55 7.81
C GLY A 196 24.15 2.78 6.59
N PRO A 197 25.00 2.34 5.66
CA PRO A 197 24.57 1.60 4.46
C PRO A 197 23.94 0.22 4.76
N VAL A 198 23.97 -0.25 6.00
CA VAL A 198 23.34 -1.50 6.46
C VAL A 198 21.99 -1.15 7.11
N PRO A 199 20.88 -1.84 6.76
CA PRO A 199 19.60 -1.66 7.44
C PRO A 199 19.79 -1.94 8.93
N SER A 200 19.77 -0.88 9.72
CA SER A 200 19.74 -0.98 11.17
C SER A 200 18.32 -0.78 11.62
N PHE A 201 17.85 -1.68 12.47
CA PHE A 201 16.50 -1.66 12.98
C PHE A 201 16.49 -1.13 14.41
N GLU A 202 15.31 -0.72 14.85
CA GLU A 202 15.02 -0.39 16.23
C GLU A 202 13.64 -0.90 16.62
N HIS A 203 13.44 -1.08 17.92
CA HIS A 203 12.15 -1.42 18.50
C HIS A 203 11.55 -2.72 17.94
N LEU A 204 12.25 -3.85 18.09
CA LEU A 204 11.77 -5.15 17.62
C LEU A 204 10.47 -5.54 18.34
N VAL A 205 9.41 -5.80 17.57
CA VAL A 205 8.13 -6.36 18.02
C VAL A 205 8.05 -7.82 17.63
N LEU A 206 7.66 -8.66 18.57
CA LEU A 206 7.40 -10.08 18.39
C LEU A 206 5.94 -10.38 18.72
N LEU A 207 5.23 -10.99 17.79
CA LEU A 207 3.86 -11.47 17.97
C LEU A 207 3.85 -12.99 17.81
N ASP A 208 3.57 -13.71 18.90
CA ASP A 208 3.28 -15.14 18.88
C ASP A 208 1.76 -15.33 18.78
N GLU A 209 1.29 -15.77 17.62
CA GLU A 209 -0.15 -15.87 17.32
C GLU A 209 -0.83 -17.02 18.07
N GLU A 210 -0.10 -18.10 18.34
CA GLU A 210 -0.62 -19.27 19.04
C GLU A 210 -0.78 -19.00 20.53
N LYS A 211 0.22 -18.34 21.13
CA LYS A 211 0.20 -17.99 22.55
C LYS A 211 -0.51 -16.66 22.83
N LEU A 212 -0.88 -15.91 21.79
CA LEU A 212 -1.39 -14.54 21.87
C LEU A 212 -0.49 -13.64 22.72
N TRP A 213 0.81 -13.78 22.50
CA TRP A 213 1.82 -13.03 23.23
C TRP A 213 2.40 -11.95 22.32
N LEU A 214 2.43 -10.73 22.84
CA LEU A 214 3.02 -9.57 22.18
C LEU A 214 4.14 -9.02 23.06
N GLY A 215 5.35 -8.95 22.52
CA GLY A 215 6.51 -8.41 23.21
C GLY A 215 7.27 -7.41 22.36
N LEU A 216 7.94 -6.47 23.02
CA LEU A 216 8.79 -5.49 22.37
C LEU A 216 10.17 -5.42 23.05
N LYS A 217 11.22 -5.35 22.24
CA LYS A 217 12.58 -4.94 22.64
C LYS A 217 12.77 -3.47 22.30
N ARG A 218 13.14 -2.64 23.27
CA ARG A 218 13.41 -1.21 23.03
C ARG A 218 14.82 -1.02 22.48
N GLY A 219 14.98 -0.01 21.62
CA GLY A 219 16.27 0.43 21.11
C GLY A 219 16.74 -0.37 19.91
N ALA A 220 18.06 -0.31 19.65
CA ALA A 220 18.65 -0.90 18.45
C ALA A 220 18.49 -2.42 18.42
N PHE A 221 18.27 -2.93 17.21
CA PHE A 221 18.20 -4.35 16.91
C PHE A 221 18.90 -4.63 15.58
N SER A 222 19.65 -5.73 15.52
CA SER A 222 20.26 -6.25 14.30
C SER A 222 20.00 -7.75 14.16
N PRO A 223 19.45 -8.22 13.04
CA PRO A 223 19.30 -9.66 12.78
C PRO A 223 20.65 -10.36 12.54
N GLN A 224 21.75 -9.61 12.41
CA GLN A 224 23.12 -10.15 12.23
C GLN A 224 23.91 -10.23 13.53
N GLU A 225 23.37 -9.68 14.62
CA GLU A 225 24.05 -9.62 15.92
C GLU A 225 23.62 -10.82 16.77
N ASP A 226 24.56 -11.68 17.13
CA ASP A 226 24.29 -12.92 17.87
C ASP A 226 23.62 -12.66 19.23
N SER A 227 24.00 -11.57 19.90
CA SER A 227 23.41 -11.18 21.18
C SER A 227 21.94 -10.77 21.07
N ASP A 228 21.55 -10.18 19.94
CA ASP A 228 20.17 -9.82 19.63
C ASP A 228 19.34 -11.06 19.28
N LEU A 229 19.88 -11.97 18.47
CA LEU A 229 19.22 -13.25 18.16
C LEU A 229 19.03 -14.13 19.40
N ALA A 230 20.04 -14.15 20.29
CA ALA A 230 19.94 -14.86 21.56
C ALA A 230 18.81 -14.30 22.44
N TRP A 231 18.65 -12.97 22.48
CA TRP A 231 17.53 -12.34 23.17
C TRP A 231 16.18 -12.79 22.59
N VAL A 232 16.05 -12.81 21.26
CA VAL A 232 14.81 -13.25 20.57
C VAL A 232 14.46 -14.70 20.93
N MET A 233 15.45 -15.60 20.87
CA MET A 233 15.25 -17.01 21.22
C MET A 233 14.80 -17.18 22.68
N GLN A 234 15.43 -16.49 23.62
CA GLN A 234 15.06 -16.55 25.04
C GLN A 234 13.66 -16.00 25.29
N CYS A 235 13.28 -14.91 24.62
CA CYS A 235 11.94 -14.34 24.75
C CYS A 235 10.88 -15.26 24.13
N ALA A 236 11.10 -15.83 22.94
CA ALA A 236 10.17 -16.74 22.30
C ALA A 236 9.92 -18.04 23.12
N ARG A 237 10.93 -18.49 23.87
CA ARG A 237 10.83 -19.63 24.80
C ARG A 237 10.21 -19.26 26.16
N GLY A 238 9.99 -17.98 26.44
CA GLY A 238 9.53 -17.50 27.74
C GLY A 238 10.61 -17.52 28.84
N GLU A 239 11.88 -17.73 28.49
CA GLU A 239 13.02 -17.74 29.42
C GLU A 239 13.41 -16.31 29.84
N LYS A 240 13.10 -15.32 29.01
CA LYS A 240 13.39 -13.90 29.26
C LYS A 240 12.17 -13.03 29.02
N LYS A 241 11.91 -12.10 29.95
CA LYS A 241 10.84 -11.11 29.79
C LYS A 241 11.27 -10.06 28.76
N ALA A 242 10.34 -9.68 27.88
CA ALA A 242 10.54 -8.57 26.96
C ALA A 242 10.51 -7.23 27.72
N ASP A 243 11.03 -6.17 27.10
CA ASP A 243 11.10 -4.85 27.75
C ASP A 243 9.69 -4.28 27.98
N LEU A 244 8.76 -4.57 27.06
CA LEU A 244 7.32 -4.32 27.20
C LEU A 244 6.53 -5.54 26.72
N GLN A 245 5.33 -5.71 27.28
CA GLN A 245 4.44 -6.82 26.92
C GLN A 245 2.98 -6.40 26.83
N GLY A 246 2.23 -7.05 25.94
CA GLY A 246 0.79 -6.85 25.78
C GLY A 246 0.43 -5.40 25.46
N THR A 247 -0.49 -4.80 26.23
CA THR A 247 -0.99 -3.45 25.98
C THR A 247 0.09 -2.37 26.10
N GLU A 248 1.11 -2.57 26.94
CA GLU A 248 2.24 -1.63 27.10
C GLU A 248 2.99 -1.41 25.77
N VAL A 249 2.97 -2.41 24.87
CA VAL A 249 3.57 -2.30 23.54
C VAL A 249 2.83 -1.26 22.71
N PHE A 250 1.49 -1.27 22.72
CA PHE A 250 0.69 -0.30 21.97
C PHE A 250 0.79 1.12 22.56
N GLU A 251 0.85 1.25 23.88
CA GLU A 251 1.07 2.53 24.54
C GLU A 251 2.39 3.15 24.11
N PHE A 252 3.46 2.34 24.10
CA PHE A 252 4.76 2.77 23.59
C PHE A 252 4.74 3.14 22.10
N LEU A 253 4.09 2.33 21.25
CA LEU A 253 3.97 2.65 19.82
C LEU A 253 3.20 3.96 19.61
N ALA A 254 2.13 4.21 20.38
CA ALA A 254 1.38 5.46 20.31
C ALA A 254 2.22 6.68 20.73
N GLU A 255 3.09 6.53 21.74
CA GLU A 255 4.04 7.58 22.16
C GLU A 255 5.09 7.88 21.09
N LEU A 256 5.50 6.88 20.30
CA LEU A 256 6.45 7.07 19.21
C LEU A 256 5.85 7.81 18.01
N VAL A 257 4.53 7.77 17.83
CA VAL A 257 3.89 8.42 16.67
C VAL A 257 4.07 9.94 16.78
N PRO A 258 4.78 10.58 15.83
CA PRO A 258 5.02 12.00 15.90
C PRO A 258 3.71 12.75 15.62
N VAL A 259 3.06 13.28 16.66
CA VAL A 259 1.91 14.15 16.48
C VAL A 259 2.38 15.40 15.75
N LYS A 260 2.11 15.48 14.44
CA LYS A 260 2.38 16.70 13.66
C LYS A 260 1.62 17.84 14.32
N ALA A 261 2.35 18.76 14.93
CA ALA A 261 1.75 20.01 15.38
C ALA A 261 1.10 20.65 14.15
N GLN A 262 -0.22 20.84 14.20
CA GLN A 262 -0.92 21.65 13.21
C GLN A 262 -0.23 23.00 13.17
N LEU A 263 0.52 23.27 12.10
CA LEU A 263 0.90 24.62 11.74
C LEU A 263 -0.41 25.36 11.49
N ARG A 264 -0.85 26.12 12.50
CA ARG A 264 -1.91 27.11 12.36
C ARG A 264 -1.50 28.20 11.39
#